data_AF-I1E1R4-F1
#
_entry.id   AF-I1E1R4-F1
#
_cell.length_a   1.000
_cell.length_b   1.000
_cell.length_c   1.000
_cell.angle_alpha   90.00
_cell.angle_beta   90.00
_cell.angle_gamma   90.00
#
_symmetry.space_group_name_H-M   'P 1'
#
loop_
_entity.id
_entity.type
_entity.pdbx_description
1 polymer ?
#
loop_
_entity_poly.entity_id
_entity_poly.type
_entity_poly.pdbx_seq_one_letter_code
_entity_poly.pdbx_strand_id
1 'polypeptide(L)' 'MAMLASALVFGLTTLCLLAGLTCLISALLVPATEGAEKQFEKRLEYGMFAAVGLVSFAVMLYIG' A
#
# COMPACT_ATOMS: atom_id res chain seq x y z
N MET A 1 -28.23 -1.73 9.38
CA MET A 1 -27.16 -0.70 9.35
C MET A 1 -25.81 -1.24 9.82
N ALA A 2 -25.74 -1.97 10.94
CA ALA A 2 -24.46 -2.54 11.44
C ALA A 2 -23.73 -3.46 10.45
N MET A 3 -24.44 -4.37 9.76
CA MET A 3 -23.84 -5.27 8.74
C MET A 3 -23.22 -4.54 7.54
N LEU A 4 -23.81 -3.41 7.12
CA LEU A 4 -23.29 -2.62 6.00
C LEU A 4 -22.00 -1.90 6.41
N ALA A 5 -21.96 -1.36 7.64
CA ALA A 5 -20.77 -0.71 8.17
C ALA A 5 -19.59 -1.69 8.29
N SER A 6 -19.82 -2.90 8.83
CA SER A 6 -18.76 -3.91 8.96
C SER A 6 -18.27 -4.47 7.62
N ALA A 7 -19.17 -4.67 6.65
CA ALA A 7 -18.77 -5.04 5.30
C ALA A 7 -17.92 -3.95 4.61
N LEU A 8 -18.27 -2.68 4.84
CA LEU A 8 -17.56 -1.54 4.27
C LEU A 8 -16.16 -1.36 4.87
N VAL A 9 -16.03 -1.53 6.20
CA VAL A 9 -14.73 -1.54 6.89
C VAL A 9 -13.87 -2.68 6.36
N PHE A 10 -14.40 -3.91 6.27
CA PHE A 10 -13.66 -5.04 5.72
C PHE A 10 -13.17 -4.80 4.27
N GLY A 11 -14.03 -4.22 3.43
CA GLY A 11 -13.68 -3.86 2.05
C GLY A 11 -12.59 -2.80 1.97
N LEU A 12 -12.67 -1.74 2.78
CA LEU A 12 -11.63 -0.70 2.84
C LEU A 12 -10.30 -1.26 3.36
N THR A 13 -10.33 -2.07 4.42
CA THR A 13 -9.15 -2.72 4.98
C THR A 13 -8.45 -3.59 3.94
N THR A 14 -9.20 -4.42 3.20
CA THR A 14 -8.63 -5.27 2.14
C THR A 14 -8.08 -4.45 0.96
N LEU A 15 -8.72 -3.34 0.59
CA LEU A 15 -8.20 -2.42 -0.43
C LEU A 15 -6.89 -1.75 0.00
N CYS A 16 -6.79 -1.31 1.26
CA CYS A 16 -5.55 -0.75 1.80
C CYS A 16 -4.40 -1.76 1.78
N LEU A 17 -4.67 -3.01 2.15
CA LEU A 17 -3.69 -4.10 2.06
C LEU A 17 -3.22 -4.31 0.62
N LEU A 18 -4.15 -4.43 -0.33
CA LEU A 18 -3.85 -4.65 -1.74
C LEU A 18 -3.03 -3.50 -2.32
N ALA A 19 -3.42 -2.25 -2.04
CA ALA A 19 -2.69 -1.07 -2.48
C ALA A 19 -1.27 -1.01 -1.88
N GLY A 20 -1.12 -1.31 -0.59
CA GLY A 20 0.18 -1.36 0.06
C GLY A 20 1.10 -2.41 -0.57
N LEU A 21 0.58 -3.62 -0.79
CA LEU A 21 1.35 -4.72 -1.40
C LEU A 21 1.71 -4.45 -2.86
N THR A 22 0.80 -3.92 -3.68
CA THR A 22 1.10 -3.61 -5.08
C THR A 22 2.18 -2.56 -5.20
N CYS A 23 2.13 -1.49 -4.40
CA CYS A 23 3.18 -0.47 -4.37
C CYS A 23 4.52 -1.06 -3.88
N LEU A 24 4.51 -1.99 -2.91
CA LEU A 24 5.73 -2.63 -2.40
C LEU A 24 6.38 -3.52 -3.47
N ILE A 25 5.56 -4.26 -4.22
CA ILE A 25 6.00 -5.06 -5.37
C ILE A 25 6.57 -4.13 -6.45
N SER A 26 5.90 -3.02 -6.77
CA SER A 26 6.39 -2.01 -7.72
C SER A 26 7.73 -1.41 -7.30
N ALA A 27 7.94 -1.16 -6.00
CA ALA A 27 9.23 -0.72 -5.47
C ALA A 27 10.33 -1.78 -5.67
N LEU A 28 10.03 -3.07 -5.48
CA LEU A 28 11.01 -4.14 -5.72
C LEU A 28 11.36 -4.26 -7.22
N LEU A 29 10.35 -4.19 -8.09
CA LEU A 29 10.48 -4.43 -9.53
C LEU A 29 10.95 -3.21 -10.34
N VAL A 30 11.32 -2.09 -9.70
CA VAL A 30 11.87 -0.93 -10.43
C VAL A 30 13.11 -1.37 -11.22
N PRO A 31 13.07 -1.27 -12.57
CA PRO A 31 14.12 -1.78 -13.43
C PRO A 31 15.41 -0.97 -13.29
N ALA A 32 16.55 -1.66 -13.27
CA ALA A 32 17.87 -1.05 -13.11
C ALA A 32 18.39 -0.32 -14.36
N THR A 33 17.63 -0.33 -15.46
CA THR A 33 18.02 0.23 -16.76
C THR A 33 17.99 1.75 -16.83
N GLU A 34 17.37 2.45 -15.88
CA GLU A 34 17.26 3.93 -15.91
C GLU A 34 18.39 4.68 -15.17
N GLY A 35 19.36 3.98 -14.59
CA GLY A 35 20.44 4.56 -13.79
C GLY A 35 20.08 4.67 -12.29
N ALA A 36 21.12 4.69 -11.44
CA ALA A 36 20.97 4.50 -10.00
C ALA A 36 20.11 5.58 -9.31
N GLU A 37 20.22 6.85 -9.73
CA GLU A 37 19.43 7.96 -9.15
C GLU A 37 17.92 7.82 -9.45
N LYS A 38 17.54 7.64 -10.73
CA LYS A 38 16.14 7.45 -11.13
C LYS A 38 15.52 6.19 -10.55
N GLN A 39 16.32 5.13 -10.43
CA GLN A 39 15.87 3.89 -9.78
C GLN A 39 15.59 4.12 -8.29
N PHE A 40 16.44 4.87 -7.59
CA PHE A 40 16.23 5.17 -6.18
C PHE A 40 15.00 6.06 -5.96
N GLU A 41 14.82 7.09 -6.79
CA GLU A 41 13.66 7.99 -6.73
C GLU A 41 12.34 7.22 -6.87
N LYS A 42 12.20 6.41 -7.93
CA LYS A 42 11.00 5.58 -8.13
C LYS A 42 10.79 4.58 -6.99
N ARG A 43 11.86 3.96 -6.49
CA ARG A 43 11.78 3.04 -5.34
C ARG A 43 11.31 3.73 -4.07
N LEU A 44 11.78 4.95 -3.83
CA LEU A 44 11.38 5.75 -2.68
C LEU A 44 9.91 6.13 -2.79
N GLU A 45 9.45 6.59 -3.96
CA GLU A 45 8.05 6.93 -4.20
C GLU A 45 7.13 5.73 -3.96
N TYR A 46 7.38 4.62 -4.64
CA TYR A 46 6.60 3.39 -4.46
C TYR A 46 6.69 2.85 -3.04
N GLY A 47 7.85 2.96 -2.39
CA GLY A 47 8.03 2.58 -0.99
C GLY A 47 7.21 3.43 -0.04
N MET A 48 7.12 4.73 -0.28
CA MET A 48 6.32 5.65 0.54
C MET A 48 4.83 5.36 0.38
N PHE A 49 4.35 5.10 -0.85
CA PHE A 49 2.98 4.66 -1.09
C PHE A 49 2.66 3.30 -0.45
N ALA A 50 3.60 2.35 -0.52
CA ALA A 50 3.47 1.06 0.15
C ALA A 50 3.34 1.21 1.67
N ALA A 51 4.16 2.08 2.28
CA ALA A 51 4.12 2.38 3.70
C ALA A 51 2.77 2.98 4.10
N VAL A 52 2.27 3.97 3.36
CA VAL A 52 0.95 4.57 3.62
C VAL A 52 -0.16 3.53 3.54
N GLY A 53 -0.16 2.67 2.51
CA GLY A 53 -1.16 1.59 2.37
C GLY A 53 -1.13 0.59 3.53
N LEU A 54 0.06 0.12 3.92
CA LEU A 54 0.22 -0.84 5.02
C LEU A 54 -0.09 -0.23 6.40
N VAL A 55 0.30 1.03 6.64
CA VAL A 55 -0.04 1.74 7.88
C VAL A 55 -1.55 1.94 7.97
N SER A 56 -2.19 2.34 6.88
CA SER A 56 -3.66 2.53 6.84
C SER A 56 -4.39 1.21 7.10
N PHE A 57 -3.91 0.10 6.54
CA PHE A 57 -4.39 -1.24 6.85
C PHE A 57 -4.23 -1.61 8.33
N ALA A 58 -3.05 -1.38 8.92
CA ALA A 58 -2.79 -1.67 10.32
C ALA A 58 -3.68 -0.85 11.27
N VAL A 59 -3.90 0.43 10.96
CA VAL A 59 -4.81 1.30 11.71
C VAL A 59 -6.26 0.81 11.59
N MET A 60 -6.71 0.43 10.39
CA MET A 60 -8.05 -0.12 10.22
C MET A 60 -8.26 -1.46 10.92
N LEU A 61 -7.24 -2.31 11.02
CA LEU A 61 -7.31 -3.53 11.83
C LEU A 61 -7.39 -3.27 13.34
N TYR A 62 -6.82 -2.16 13.80
CA TYR A 62 -6.86 -1.80 15.22
C TYR A 62 -8.20 -1.17 15.63
N ILE A 63 -8.82 -0.41 14.73
CA ILE A 63 -10.07 0.32 14.97
C ILE A 63 -11.32 -0.49 14.58
N GLY A 64 -11.18 -1.37 13.58
CA GLY A 64 -12.26 -2.17 12.99
C GLY A 64 -12.61 -3.45 13.74
#